data_AF-A0A1R1MHG1-F1
#
_entry.id   AF-A0A1R1MHG1-F1
#
_cell.length_a   1.000
_cell.length_b   1.000
_cell.length_c   1.000
_cell.angle_alpha   90.00
_cell.angle_beta   90.00
_cell.angle_gamma   90.00
#
_symmetry.space_group_name_H-M   'P 1'
#
loop_
_entity.id
_entity.type
_entity.pdbx_description
1 polymer ?
#
loop_
_entity_poly.entity_id
_entity_poly.type
_entity_poly.pdbx_seq_one_letter_code
_entity_poly.pdbx_strand_id
1 'polypeptide(L)' 'MNILLSGASLFFLGIGLIFYSEHFLNSSLLQEISALIGLLFSAAGGILAAVGYICLSILRIFKFINDD' A
#
# COMPACT_ATOMS: atom_id res chain seq x y z
N MET A 1 6.75 10.47 8.78
CA MET A 1 5.34 10.06 8.96
C MET A 1 4.58 10.06 7.64
N ASN A 2 4.62 11.15 6.86
CA ASN A 2 3.74 11.37 5.69
C ASN A 2 3.86 10.31 4.58
N ILE A 3 5.06 9.81 4.28
CA ILE A 3 5.28 8.83 3.20
C ILE A 3 4.67 7.46 3.55
N LEU A 4 4.84 7.02 4.81
CA LEU A 4 4.27 5.75 5.27
C LEU A 4 2.75 5.80 5.27
N LEU A 5 2.16 6.89 5.80
CA LEU A 5 0.72 7.06 5.86
C LEU A 5 0.09 7.20 4.46
N SER A 6 0.76 7.91 3.55
CA SER A 6 0.36 8.03 2.15
C SER A 6 0.43 6.68 1.44
N GLY A 7 1.50 5.92 1.61
CA GLY A 7 1.66 4.58 1.04
C GLY A 7 0.62 3.60 1.56
N ALA A 8 0.38 3.59 2.88
CA ALA A 8 -0.65 2.76 3.49
C ALA A 8 -2.05 3.12 2.99
N SER A 9 -2.36 4.41 2.86
CA SER A 9 -3.66 4.86 2.32
C SER A 9 -3.85 4.41 0.88
N LEU A 10 -2.80 4.50 0.04
CA LEU A 10 -2.82 4.03 -1.35
C LEU A 10 -2.98 2.50 -1.43
N PHE A 11 -2.33 1.76 -0.53
CA PHE A 11 -2.44 0.31 -0.42
C PHE A 11 -3.87 -0.12 -0.10
N PHE A 12 -4.46 0.47 0.94
CA PHE A 12 -5.85 0.17 1.33
C PHE A 12 -6.87 0.59 0.26
N LEU A 13 -6.61 1.68 -0.47
CA LEU A 13 -7.40 2.04 -1.65
C LEU A 13 -7.34 0.96 -2.74
N GLY A 14 -6.15 0.45 -3.04
CA GLY A 14 -5.96 -0.64 -3.99
C GLY A 14 -6.71 -1.92 -3.58
N ILE A 15 -6.60 -2.33 -2.31
CA ILE A 15 -7.37 -3.46 -1.76
C ILE A 15 -8.88 -3.23 -1.88
N GLY A 16 -9.36 -2.03 -1.53
CA GLY A 16 -10.77 -1.68 -1.66
C GLY A 16 -11.28 -1.82 -3.10
N LEU A 17 -10.45 -1.47 -4.08
CA LEU A 17 -10.78 -1.60 -5.50
C LEU A 17 -10.83 -3.07 -5.95
N ILE A 18 -9.92 -3.92 -5.46
CA ILE A 18 -9.98 -5.37 -5.70
C ILE A 18 -11.26 -5.96 -5.12
N PHE A 19 -11.58 -5.62 -3.86
CA PHE A 19 -12.77 -6.13 -3.17
C PHE A 19 -14.06 -5.66 -3.83
N TYR A 20 -14.12 -4.39 -4.25
CA TYR A 20 -15.22 -3.85 -5.04
C TYR A 20 -15.36 -4.61 -6.37
N SER A 21 -14.24 -4.87 -7.04
CA SER A 21 -14.21 -5.62 -8.28
C SER A 21 -14.83 -7.00 -8.12
N GLU A 22 -14.40 -7.76 -7.11
CA GLU A 22 -14.90 -9.12 -6.90
C GLU A 22 -16.35 -9.21 -6.43
N HIS A 23 -16.82 -8.22 -5.66
CA HIS A 23 -18.14 -8.32 -5.03
C HIS A 23 -19.26 -7.63 -5.83
N PHE A 24 -18.93 -6.59 -6.61
CA PHE A 24 -19.93 -5.80 -7.35
C PHE A 24 -19.95 -6.04 -8.85
N LEU A 25 -18.86 -6.56 -9.45
CA LEU A 25 -18.88 -6.94 -10.87
C LEU A 25 -19.25 -8.42 -11.02
N ASN A 26 -20.08 -8.70 -12.03
CA ASN A 26 -20.30 -10.07 -12.46
C ASN A 26 -19.02 -10.65 -13.07
N SER A 27 -18.81 -11.96 -12.86
CA SER A 27 -17.67 -12.73 -13.36
C SER A 27 -17.48 -12.53 -14.86
N SER A 28 -16.65 -11.55 -15.20
CA SER A 28 -16.47 -11.04 -16.56
C SER A 28 -15.05 -10.50 -16.71
N LEU A 29 -14.63 -10.35 -17.97
CA LEU A 29 -13.30 -9.85 -18.31
C LEU A 29 -13.03 -8.44 -17.73
N LEU A 30 -14.10 -7.65 -17.50
CA LEU A 30 -14.00 -6.35 -16.83
C LEU A 30 -13.61 -6.47 -15.36
N GLN A 31 -14.13 -7.47 -14.64
CA GLN A 31 -13.77 -7.74 -13.24
C GLN A 31 -12.30 -8.07 -13.10
N GLU A 32 -11.76 -8.91 -13.99
CA GLU A 32 -10.33 -9.24 -13.98
C GLU A 32 -9.47 -8.00 -14.21
N ILE A 33 -9.82 -7.15 -15.17
CA ILE A 33 -9.08 -5.91 -15.46
C ILE A 33 -9.16 -4.93 -14.28
N SER A 34 -10.33 -4.72 -13.67
CA SER A 34 -10.45 -3.84 -12.51
C SER A 34 -9.73 -4.39 -11.28
N ALA A 35 -9.77 -5.71 -11.06
CA ALA A 35 -8.99 -6.34 -10.00
C ALA A 35 -7.48 -6.20 -10.25
N LEU A 36 -7.02 -6.31 -11.50
CA LEU A 36 -5.63 -6.12 -11.88
C LEU A 36 -5.15 -4.67 -11.63
N ILE A 37 -6.00 -3.68 -11.93
CA ILE A 37 -5.72 -2.27 -11.61
C ILE A 37 -5.63 -2.10 -10.10
N GLY A 38 -6.59 -2.64 -9.34
CA GLY A 38 -6.56 -2.62 -7.87
C GLY A 38 -5.29 -3.26 -7.30
N LEU A 39 -4.84 -4.36 -7.90
CA LEU A 39 -3.59 -5.04 -7.56
C LEU A 39 -2.37 -4.16 -7.79
N LEU A 40 -2.28 -3.46 -8.92
CA LEU A 40 -1.18 -2.54 -9.20
C LEU A 40 -1.13 -1.38 -8.19
N PHE A 41 -2.27 -0.79 -7.88
CA PHE A 41 -2.37 0.26 -6.86
C PHE A 41 -1.98 -0.25 -5.47
N SER A 42 -2.45 -1.44 -5.11
CA SER A 42 -2.10 -2.09 -3.86
C SER A 42 -0.59 -2.35 -3.80
N ALA A 43 0.01 -2.96 -4.82
CA ALA A 43 1.45 -3.22 -4.87
C ALA A 43 2.28 -1.93 -4.75
N ALA A 44 1.93 -0.88 -5.50
CA ALA A 44 2.63 0.40 -5.44
C ALA A 44 2.52 1.05 -4.05
N GLY A 45 1.33 1.07 -3.46
CA GLY A 45 1.10 1.59 -2.11
C GLY A 45 1.86 0.80 -1.04
N GLY A 46 1.90 -0.53 -1.17
CA GLY A 46 2.63 -1.42 -0.28
C GLY A 46 4.14 -1.18 -0.32
N ILE A 47 4.72 -1.00 -1.51
CA ILE A 47 6.13 -0.63 -1.67
C ILE A 47 6.41 0.72 -1.02
N LEU A 48 5.56 1.73 -1.27
CA LEU A 48 5.72 3.06 -0.68
C LEU A 48 5.63 3.04 0.85
N ALA A 49 4.70 2.25 1.40
CA ALA A 49 4.55 2.04 2.83
C ALA A 49 5.78 1.33 3.44
N ALA A 50 6.27 0.29 2.78
CA ALA A 50 7.47 -0.44 3.20
C ALA A 50 8.71 0.46 3.24
N VAL A 51 8.91 1.29 2.20
CA VAL A 51 10.00 2.29 2.18
C VAL A 51 9.85 3.29 3.32
N GLY A 52 8.63 3.81 3.54
CA GLY A 52 8.35 4.71 4.65
C GLY A 52 8.64 4.09 6.01
N TYR A 53 8.35 2.81 6.19
CA TYR A 53 8.65 2.05 7.41
C TYR A 53 10.15 1.81 7.61
N ILE A 54 10.87 1.48 6.53
CA ILE A 54 12.33 1.32 6.58
C ILE A 54 12.99 2.63 7.00
N CYS A 55 12.58 3.78 6.42
CA CYS A 55 13.07 5.09 6.85
C CYS A 55 12.85 5.35 8.36
N LEU A 56 11.65 5.04 8.88
CA LEU A 56 11.38 5.20 10.32
C LEU A 56 12.21 4.26 11.19
N SER A 57 12.41 3.02 10.72
CA SER A 57 13.21 2.02 11.43
C SER A 57 14.67 2.47 11.54
N ILE A 58 15.24 2.99 10.43
CA ILE A 58 16.60 3.53 10.40
C ILE A 58 16.72 4.74 11.33
N LEU A 59 15.78 5.71 11.23
CA LEU A 59 15.79 6.89 12.10
C LEU A 59 15.69 6.53 13.59
N ARG A 60 14.91 5.48 13.92
CA ARG A 60 14.79 4.99 15.29
C ARG A 60 16.10 4.41 15.81
N ILE A 61 16.79 3.60 15.00
CA ILE A 61 18.09 3.03 15.35
C ILE A 61 19.13 4.15 15.50
N PHE A 62 19.14 5.12 14.59
CA PHE A 62 20.07 6.24 14.64
C PHE A 62 19.86 7.12 15.89
N LYS A 63 18.59 7.37 16.23
CA LYS A 63 18.25 8.08 17.47
C LYS A 63 18.72 7.29 18.70
N PHE A 64 18.50 5.97 18.72
CA PHE A 64 18.92 5.12 19.85
C PHE A 64 20.44 5.14 20.05
N ILE A 65 21.22 5.09 18.97
CA ILE A 65 22.69 5.13 19.03
C ILE A 65 23.22 6.51 19.45
N ASN A 66 22.51 7.59 19.10
CA ASN A 66 22.94 8.97 19.37
C ASN A 66 22.41 9.54 20.71
N ASP A 67 21.49 8.84 21.38
CA ASP A 67 21.04 9.13 22.75
C ASP A 67 21.92 8.43 23.81
N ASP A 68 22.90 7.60 23.40
CA ASP A 68 23.98 7.03 24.23
C ASP A 68 25.28 7.86 24.12
#